data_AF-A0A940HNK6-F1
#
_entry.id   AF-A0A940HNK6-F1
#
_cell.length_a   1.000
_cell.length_b   1.000
_cell.length_c   1.000
_cell.angle_alpha   90.00
_cell.angle_beta   90.00
_cell.angle_gamma   90.00
#
_symmetry.space_group_name_H-M   'P 1'
#
loop_
_entity.id
_entity.type
_entity.pdbx_description
1 polymer ?
#
loop_
_entity_poly.entity_id
_entity_poly.type
_entity_poly.pdbx_seq_one_letter_code
_entity_poly.pdbx_strand_id
1 'polypeptide(L)'
;MKKWIIPALLLLTSAAFTQTPVKIKSSEIFPEIMKTPGVLPHKALAIWYPSEIWGVITTEMGIPAEAAAQLTEVMGEYQIFAVVDYVVGAYGLTYASEEEIRSNIRLVDSAKMSYRPLAEKDVNSNVIMMLDQLKPALRKMSGEMGEHMYFFLYNPKTQGMPVMNITRRNSFSLIWNDFSVKWSLPLAAALPPKFCPVDKEQMKGNWNFCPEHGVKL
;
A
#
# COMPACT_ATOMS: atom_id res chain seq x y z
N MET A 1 9.48 50.99 -51.50
CA MET A 1 10.58 50.19 -50.92
C MET A 1 10.19 49.79 -49.51
N LYS A 2 10.16 48.48 -49.24
CA LYS A 2 9.48 47.81 -48.13
C LYS A 2 10.54 47.26 -47.18
N LYS A 3 10.52 47.59 -45.89
CA LYS A 3 11.19 46.79 -44.84
C LYS A 3 10.34 46.84 -43.57
N TRP A 4 9.54 45.79 -43.40
CA TRP A 4 8.91 45.41 -42.14
C TRP A 4 9.95 44.67 -41.29
N ILE A 5 10.11 45.07 -40.03
CA ILE A 5 10.89 44.33 -39.04
C ILE A 5 9.87 43.57 -38.17
N ILE A 6 9.85 42.26 -38.31
CA ILE A 6 9.06 41.33 -37.48
C ILE A 6 9.89 41.03 -36.23
N PRO A 7 9.38 41.22 -34.99
CA PRO A 7 10.08 40.71 -33.82
C PRO A 7 9.82 39.21 -33.69
N ALA A 8 10.91 38.46 -33.51
CA ALA A 8 10.94 37.02 -33.36
C ALA A 8 10.22 36.58 -32.08
N LEU A 9 9.22 35.70 -32.24
CA LEU A 9 8.52 35.03 -31.16
C LEU A 9 9.43 33.92 -30.61
N LEU A 10 10.02 34.13 -29.42
CA LEU A 10 10.74 33.10 -28.68
C LEU A 10 9.75 32.03 -28.21
N LEU A 11 9.73 30.89 -28.91
CA LEU A 11 9.07 29.67 -28.45
C LEU A 11 9.84 29.12 -27.25
N LEU A 12 9.32 29.37 -26.05
CA LEU A 12 9.68 28.62 -24.85
C LEU A 12 9.22 27.17 -25.05
N THR A 13 10.12 26.30 -25.47
CA THR A 13 9.91 24.86 -25.42
C THR A 13 9.93 24.44 -23.96
N SER A 14 8.75 24.37 -23.35
CA SER A 14 8.58 23.64 -22.10
C SER A 14 8.95 22.19 -22.37
N ALA A 15 10.16 21.79 -21.97
CA ALA A 15 10.55 20.39 -21.87
C ALA A 15 9.55 19.72 -20.92
N ALA A 16 8.56 19.05 -21.49
CA ALA A 16 7.75 18.11 -20.75
C ALA A 16 8.73 17.01 -20.27
N PHE A 17 9.11 17.08 -19.00
CA PHE A 17 9.73 15.95 -18.32
C PHE A 17 8.72 14.81 -18.38
N THR A 18 8.87 13.94 -19.36
CA THR A 18 8.20 12.65 -19.41
C THR A 18 8.75 11.84 -18.24
N GLN A 19 8.10 11.93 -17.09
CA GLN A 19 8.41 11.06 -15.96
C GLN A 19 8.20 9.63 -16.43
N THR A 20 9.31 8.88 -16.56
CA THR A 20 9.25 7.45 -16.86
C THR A 20 8.43 6.79 -15.75
N PRO A 21 7.41 5.99 -16.06
CA PRO A 21 6.59 5.34 -15.05
C PRO A 21 7.49 4.50 -14.12
N VAL A 22 7.39 4.74 -12.81
CA VAL A 22 8.18 4.02 -11.80
C VAL A 22 7.76 2.55 -11.84
N LYS A 23 8.71 1.66 -12.15
CA LYS A 23 8.48 0.22 -12.08
C LYS A 23 8.64 -0.25 -10.64
N ILE A 24 7.54 -0.31 -9.92
CA ILE A 24 7.49 -0.79 -8.52
C ILE A 24 7.81 -2.29 -8.50
N LYS A 25 8.71 -2.71 -7.60
CA LYS A 25 9.00 -4.12 -7.33
C LYS A 25 8.38 -4.54 -6.00
N SER A 26 7.89 -5.77 -5.90
CA SER A 26 7.28 -6.27 -4.66
C SER A 26 8.25 -6.23 -3.47
N SER A 27 9.52 -6.57 -3.68
CA SER A 27 10.56 -6.60 -2.64
C SER A 27 10.84 -5.24 -2.01
N GLU A 28 10.58 -4.14 -2.72
CA GLU A 28 10.82 -2.77 -2.24
C GLU A 28 9.62 -2.23 -1.47
N ILE A 29 8.40 -2.62 -1.86
CA ILE A 29 7.14 -2.10 -1.29
C ILE A 29 6.65 -2.93 -0.08
N PHE A 30 6.86 -4.25 -0.06
CA PHE A 30 6.45 -5.12 1.06
C PHE A 30 6.93 -4.62 2.44
N PRO A 31 8.20 -4.19 2.63
CA PRO A 31 8.66 -3.63 3.89
C PRO A 31 7.94 -2.34 4.32
N GLU A 32 7.37 -1.59 3.37
CA GLU A 32 6.65 -0.35 3.67
C GLU A 32 5.18 -0.60 4.05
N ILE A 33 4.54 -1.57 3.39
CA ILE A 33 3.12 -1.90 3.59
C ILE A 33 2.87 -2.88 4.73
N MET A 34 3.89 -3.63 5.16
CA MET A 34 3.83 -4.54 6.29
C MET A 34 4.24 -3.84 7.61
N LYS A 35 3.49 -4.08 8.68
CA LYS A 35 3.74 -3.58 10.03
C LYS A 35 3.58 -4.69 11.07
N THR A 36 4.44 -4.71 12.08
CA THR A 36 4.41 -5.68 13.17
C THR A 36 4.33 -4.99 14.53
N PRO A 37 3.14 -4.48 14.92
CA PRO A 37 2.98 -3.79 16.19
C PRO A 37 3.00 -4.75 17.39
N GLY A 38 3.08 -4.17 18.59
CA GLY A 38 3.07 -4.91 19.84
C GLY A 38 4.45 -5.22 20.41
N VAL A 39 4.44 -5.71 21.64
CA VAL A 39 5.62 -6.13 22.41
C VAL A 39 5.31 -7.49 23.02
N LEU A 40 6.33 -8.33 23.20
CA LEU A 40 6.08 -9.65 23.78
C LEU A 40 5.40 -9.55 25.16
N PRO A 41 4.44 -10.44 25.44
CA PRO A 41 4.05 -11.58 24.61
C PRO A 41 3.03 -11.25 23.49
N HIS A 42 2.42 -10.08 23.48
CA HIS A 42 1.30 -9.74 22.58
C HIS A 42 1.76 -8.94 21.35
N LYS A 43 1.68 -9.57 20.19
CA LYS A 43 2.11 -8.99 18.91
C LYS A 43 1.02 -9.12 17.87
N ALA A 44 1.16 -8.35 16.80
CA ALA A 44 0.37 -8.55 15.60
C ALA A 44 1.20 -8.32 14.35
N LEU A 45 0.61 -8.67 13.21
CA LEU A 45 1.10 -8.40 11.87
C LEU A 45 -0.07 -7.84 11.06
N ALA A 46 0.17 -6.70 10.40
CA ALA A 46 -0.78 -6.08 9.49
C ALA A 46 -0.09 -5.79 8.15
N ILE A 47 -0.68 -6.27 7.06
CA ILE A 47 -0.23 -6.03 5.70
C ILE A 47 -1.32 -5.27 4.97
N TRP A 48 -0.99 -4.08 4.48
CA TRP A 48 -1.87 -3.32 3.59
C TRP A 48 -1.60 -3.69 2.14
N TYR A 49 -2.62 -4.10 1.38
CA TYR A 49 -2.53 -4.33 -0.06
C TYR A 49 -3.17 -3.13 -0.78
N PRO A 50 -2.38 -2.10 -1.14
CA PRO A 50 -2.89 -0.99 -1.93
C PRO A 50 -3.27 -1.45 -3.33
N SER A 51 -4.26 -0.81 -3.96
CA SER A 51 -4.78 -1.19 -5.28
C SER A 51 -3.67 -1.38 -6.34
N GLU A 52 -2.64 -0.55 -6.30
CA GLU A 52 -1.52 -0.56 -7.24
C GLU A 52 -0.64 -1.81 -7.12
N ILE A 53 -0.65 -2.52 -5.98
CA ILE A 53 0.20 -3.70 -5.78
C ILE A 53 -0.26 -4.90 -6.61
N TRP A 54 -1.55 -4.98 -6.94
CA TRP A 54 -2.11 -6.14 -7.66
C TRP A 54 -1.50 -6.28 -9.06
N GLY A 55 -1.21 -5.17 -9.74
CA GLY A 55 -0.48 -5.18 -11.01
C GLY A 55 0.97 -5.67 -10.87
N VAL A 56 1.63 -5.33 -9.76
CA VAL A 56 2.99 -5.80 -9.47
C VAL A 56 2.99 -7.31 -9.19
N ILE A 57 2.11 -7.76 -8.29
CA ILE A 57 2.00 -9.17 -7.89
C ILE A 57 1.65 -10.04 -9.10
N THR A 58 0.65 -9.66 -9.89
CA THR A 58 0.23 -10.44 -11.07
C THR A 58 1.33 -10.58 -12.10
N THR A 59 2.07 -9.49 -12.36
CA THR A 59 3.21 -9.48 -13.28
C THR A 59 4.32 -10.41 -12.79
N GLU A 60 4.69 -10.32 -11.52
CA GLU A 60 5.77 -11.14 -10.94
C GLU A 60 5.39 -12.62 -10.82
N MET A 61 4.10 -12.93 -10.61
CA MET A 61 3.57 -14.29 -10.61
C MET A 61 3.40 -14.89 -12.01
N GLY A 62 3.64 -14.12 -13.08
CA GLY A 62 3.48 -14.59 -14.45
C GLY A 62 2.02 -14.85 -14.85
N ILE A 63 1.08 -14.16 -14.22
CA ILE A 63 -0.35 -14.26 -14.56
C ILE A 63 -0.57 -13.64 -15.96
N PRO A 64 -1.30 -14.30 -16.87
CA PRO A 64 -1.60 -13.76 -18.20
C PRO A 64 -2.24 -12.37 -18.13
N ALA A 65 -1.89 -11.48 -19.06
CA ALA A 65 -2.26 -10.05 -19.00
C ALA A 65 -3.78 -9.79 -18.86
N GLU A 66 -4.60 -10.58 -19.54
CA GLU A 66 -6.06 -10.48 -19.44
C GLU A 66 -6.56 -10.82 -18.03
N ALA A 67 -6.11 -11.95 -17.47
CA ALA A 67 -6.46 -12.37 -16.11
C ALA A 67 -5.90 -11.39 -15.06
N ALA A 68 -4.69 -10.86 -15.28
CA ALA A 68 -4.07 -9.85 -14.43
C ALA A 68 -4.87 -8.53 -14.42
N ALA A 69 -5.38 -8.10 -15.57
CA ALA A 69 -6.21 -6.91 -15.69
C ALA A 69 -7.53 -7.07 -14.92
N GLN A 70 -8.21 -8.20 -15.10
CA GLN A 70 -9.44 -8.51 -14.35
C GLN A 70 -9.20 -8.57 -12.85
N LEU A 71 -8.10 -9.21 -12.41
CA LEU A 71 -7.74 -9.26 -10.98
C LEU A 71 -7.49 -7.86 -10.43
N THR A 72 -6.70 -7.06 -11.15
CA THR A 72 -6.34 -5.70 -10.71
C THR A 72 -7.56 -4.78 -10.66
N GLU A 73 -8.49 -4.91 -11.61
CA GLU A 73 -9.74 -4.16 -11.63
C GLU A 73 -10.60 -4.50 -10.40
N VAL A 74 -10.88 -5.78 -10.20
CA VAL A 74 -11.77 -6.26 -9.14
C VAL A 74 -11.18 -6.01 -7.74
N MET A 75 -9.90 -6.31 -7.55
CA MET A 75 -9.22 -6.11 -6.26
C MET A 75 -8.92 -4.63 -5.99
N GLY A 76 -8.70 -3.84 -7.05
CA GLY A 76 -8.32 -2.43 -6.98
C GLY A 76 -9.42 -1.52 -6.46
N GLU A 77 -10.68 -1.96 -6.44
CA GLU A 77 -11.79 -1.23 -5.83
C GLU A 77 -11.70 -1.15 -4.30
N TYR A 78 -10.91 -2.02 -3.67
CA TYR A 78 -10.85 -2.18 -2.23
C TYR A 78 -9.48 -1.81 -1.68
N GLN A 79 -9.50 -1.38 -0.42
CA GLN A 79 -8.33 -1.24 0.43
C GLN A 79 -8.32 -2.44 1.34
N ILE A 80 -7.41 -3.37 1.06
CA ILE A 80 -7.41 -4.71 1.67
C ILE A 80 -6.32 -4.75 2.73
N PHE A 81 -6.68 -5.22 3.92
CA PHE A 81 -5.74 -5.44 5.02
C PHE A 81 -5.76 -6.91 5.43
N ALA A 82 -4.60 -7.56 5.44
CA ALA A 82 -4.44 -8.86 6.08
C ALA A 82 -3.89 -8.65 7.49
N VAL A 83 -4.58 -9.16 8.50
CA VAL A 83 -4.22 -8.97 9.91
C VAL A 83 -4.19 -10.30 10.63
N VAL A 84 -3.17 -10.50 11.46
CA VAL A 84 -3.12 -11.56 12.47
C VAL A 84 -2.70 -10.93 13.80
N ASP A 85 -3.38 -11.32 14.87
CA ASP A 85 -3.18 -10.87 16.25
C ASP A 85 -2.91 -12.10 17.10
N TYR A 86 -1.78 -12.13 17.81
CA TYR A 86 -1.32 -13.32 18.52
C TYR A 86 -0.55 -13.04 19.80
N VAL A 87 -0.67 -13.96 20.75
CA VAL A 87 0.07 -13.99 22.02
C VAL A 87 1.06 -15.14 21.99
N VAL A 88 2.32 -14.84 22.31
CA VAL A 88 3.39 -15.82 22.46
C VAL A 88 3.35 -16.41 23.86
N GLY A 89 2.91 -17.66 23.98
CA GLY A 89 2.86 -18.41 25.24
C GLY A 89 3.98 -19.46 25.34
N ALA A 90 4.06 -20.11 26.50
CA ALA A 90 5.06 -21.17 26.76
C ALA A 90 4.90 -22.41 25.84
N TYR A 91 3.70 -22.62 25.29
CA TYR A 91 3.34 -23.80 24.49
C TYR A 91 3.07 -23.49 23.01
N GLY A 92 3.31 -22.26 22.56
CA GLY A 92 3.06 -21.85 21.18
C GLY A 92 2.36 -20.50 21.09
N LEU A 93 1.72 -20.27 19.94
CA LEU A 93 0.99 -19.05 19.64
C LEU A 93 -0.51 -19.25 19.94
N THR A 94 -1.14 -18.23 20.50
CA THR A 94 -2.61 -18.15 20.59
C THR A 94 -3.06 -16.98 19.75
N TYR A 95 -4.05 -17.18 18.88
CA TYR A 95 -4.50 -16.17 17.93
C TYR A 95 -5.87 -15.62 18.34
N ALA A 96 -6.09 -14.32 18.13
CA ALA A 96 -7.43 -13.75 18.19
C ALA A 96 -8.30 -14.29 17.05
N SER A 97 -9.61 -14.43 17.28
CA SER A 97 -10.54 -14.86 16.23
C SER A 97 -10.81 -13.73 15.22
N GLU A 98 -11.33 -14.08 14.04
CA GLU A 98 -11.74 -13.07 13.07
C GLU A 98 -12.80 -12.14 13.67
N GLU A 99 -13.79 -12.70 14.36
CA GLU A 99 -14.90 -11.97 14.96
C GLU A 99 -14.41 -10.98 16.02
N GLU A 100 -13.44 -11.39 16.84
CA GLU A 100 -12.81 -10.53 17.84
C GLU A 100 -12.17 -9.31 17.16
N ILE A 101 -11.31 -9.53 16.17
CA ILE A 101 -10.66 -8.45 15.43
C ILE A 101 -11.70 -7.59 14.69
N ARG A 102 -12.65 -8.20 13.98
CA ARG A 102 -13.71 -7.53 13.20
C ARG A 102 -14.55 -6.59 14.06
N SER A 103 -14.84 -7.01 15.30
CA SER A 103 -15.68 -6.25 16.24
C SER A 103 -15.08 -4.89 16.58
N ASN A 104 -13.76 -4.72 16.46
CA ASN A 104 -13.03 -3.52 16.88
C ASN A 104 -12.19 -2.84 15.79
N ILE A 105 -11.83 -3.55 14.70
CA ILE A 105 -10.92 -3.03 13.68
C ILE A 105 -11.49 -1.85 12.88
N ARG A 106 -10.74 -0.74 12.81
CA ARG A 106 -11.08 0.47 12.08
C ARG A 106 -9.93 0.96 11.24
N LEU A 107 -10.28 1.48 10.08
CA LEU A 107 -9.41 2.32 9.29
C LEU A 107 -9.71 3.79 9.61
N VAL A 108 -8.69 4.57 9.93
CA VAL A 108 -8.79 5.99 10.25
C VAL A 108 -7.94 6.80 9.28
N ASP A 109 -8.54 7.72 8.53
CA ASP A 109 -7.83 8.56 7.58
C ASP A 109 -7.19 9.81 8.23
N SER A 110 -6.54 10.65 7.42
CA SER A 110 -5.92 11.89 7.89
C SER A 110 -6.93 12.96 8.33
N ALA A 111 -8.15 12.91 7.83
CA ALA A 111 -9.27 13.75 8.26
C ALA A 111 -9.95 13.23 9.54
N LYS A 112 -9.40 12.17 10.17
CA LYS A 112 -9.94 11.50 11.36
C LYS A 112 -11.29 10.83 11.13
N MET A 113 -11.66 10.58 9.87
CA MET A 113 -12.82 9.76 9.54
C MET A 113 -12.50 8.29 9.81
N SER A 114 -13.41 7.62 10.51
CA SER A 114 -13.28 6.22 10.89
C SER A 114 -14.21 5.34 10.05
N TYR A 115 -13.66 4.30 9.45
CA TYR A 115 -14.36 3.33 8.61
C TYR A 115 -14.36 1.95 9.29
N ARG A 116 -15.51 1.28 9.30
CA ARG A 116 -15.61 -0.15 9.66
C ARG A 116 -15.31 -1.00 8.42
N PRO A 117 -14.79 -2.23 8.54
CA PRO A 117 -14.66 -3.12 7.39
C PRO A 117 -16.05 -3.41 6.80
N LEU A 118 -16.09 -3.65 5.50
CA LEU A 118 -17.30 -4.06 4.80
C LEU A 118 -17.80 -5.41 5.35
N ALA A 119 -19.11 -5.55 5.42
CA ALA A 119 -19.71 -6.87 5.62
C ALA A 119 -19.57 -7.68 4.32
N GLU A 120 -19.54 -9.01 4.44
CA GLU A 120 -19.35 -9.90 3.28
C GLU A 120 -20.38 -9.64 2.16
N LYS A 121 -21.64 -9.42 2.52
CA LYS A 121 -22.72 -9.07 1.58
C LYS A 121 -22.49 -7.77 0.79
N ASP A 122 -21.62 -6.89 1.28
CA ASP A 122 -21.28 -5.60 0.68
C ASP A 122 -19.97 -5.68 -0.13
N VAL A 123 -19.37 -6.86 -0.22
CA VAL A 123 -18.16 -7.14 -1.01
C VAL A 123 -18.56 -7.92 -2.27
N ASN A 124 -17.94 -7.57 -3.40
CA ASN A 124 -18.11 -8.31 -4.65
C ASN A 124 -17.74 -9.80 -4.45
N SER A 125 -18.61 -10.72 -4.87
CA SER A 125 -18.40 -12.17 -4.70
C SER A 125 -17.12 -12.69 -5.35
N ASN A 126 -16.67 -12.07 -6.44
CA ASN A 126 -15.41 -12.43 -7.10
C ASN A 126 -14.21 -12.13 -6.20
N VAL A 127 -14.24 -11.04 -5.44
CA VAL A 127 -13.18 -10.68 -4.49
C VAL A 127 -13.13 -11.71 -3.36
N ILE A 128 -14.28 -12.08 -2.81
CA ILE A 128 -14.38 -13.10 -1.74
C ILE A 128 -13.77 -14.42 -2.24
N MET A 129 -14.20 -14.89 -3.41
CA MET A 129 -13.69 -16.12 -4.01
C MET A 129 -12.17 -16.06 -4.24
N MET A 130 -11.64 -14.92 -4.69
CA MET A 130 -10.19 -14.74 -4.88
C MET A 130 -9.42 -14.75 -3.55
N LEU A 131 -9.92 -14.06 -2.52
CA LEU A 131 -9.29 -14.07 -1.19
C LEU A 131 -9.31 -15.46 -0.57
N ASP A 132 -10.38 -16.23 -0.77
CA ASP A 132 -10.47 -17.61 -0.31
C ASP A 132 -9.46 -18.53 -1.02
N GLN A 133 -9.17 -18.27 -2.29
CA GLN A 133 -8.10 -18.97 -3.02
C GLN A 133 -6.68 -18.60 -2.53
N LEU A 134 -6.50 -17.41 -1.94
CA LEU A 134 -5.23 -16.99 -1.36
C LEU A 134 -4.96 -17.62 0.02
N LYS A 135 -6.00 -17.95 0.80
CA LYS A 135 -5.86 -18.55 2.14
C LYS A 135 -4.97 -19.80 2.16
N PRO A 136 -5.15 -20.81 1.27
CA PRO A 136 -4.25 -21.97 1.20
C PRO A 136 -2.78 -21.60 0.93
N ALA A 137 -2.53 -20.59 0.08
CA ALA A 137 -1.18 -20.14 -0.21
C ALA A 137 -0.54 -19.49 1.03
N LEU A 138 -1.29 -18.67 1.77
CA LEU A 138 -0.83 -18.07 3.03
C LEU A 138 -0.51 -19.14 4.07
N ARG A 139 -1.38 -20.15 4.24
CA ARG A 139 -1.14 -21.31 5.11
C ARG A 139 0.14 -22.07 4.72
N LYS A 140 0.34 -22.33 3.42
CA LYS A 140 1.55 -23.01 2.93
C LYS A 140 2.82 -22.22 3.22
N MET A 141 2.77 -20.89 3.13
CA MET A 141 3.93 -20.01 3.33
C MET A 141 4.21 -19.71 4.81
N SER A 142 3.17 -19.57 5.63
CA SER A 142 3.27 -19.05 7.01
C SER A 142 2.80 -20.02 8.09
N GLY A 143 2.46 -21.26 7.71
CA GLY A 143 1.93 -22.28 8.63
C GLY A 143 0.63 -21.84 9.29
N GLU A 144 0.53 -22.10 10.59
CA GLU A 144 -0.62 -21.78 11.44
C GLU A 144 -0.97 -20.28 11.43
N MET A 145 0.04 -19.40 11.42
CA MET A 145 -0.18 -17.94 11.34
C MET A 145 -0.92 -17.54 10.06
N GLY A 146 -0.71 -18.28 8.96
CA GLY A 146 -1.44 -18.05 7.71
C GLY A 146 -2.91 -18.49 7.77
N GLU A 147 -3.26 -19.43 8.66
CA GLU A 147 -4.65 -19.84 8.91
C GLU A 147 -5.42 -18.79 9.71
N HIS A 148 -4.71 -18.07 10.58
CA HIS A 148 -5.24 -16.99 11.42
C HIS A 148 -5.00 -15.59 10.83
N MET A 149 -4.65 -15.51 9.55
CA MET A 149 -4.54 -14.26 8.82
C MET A 149 -5.87 -13.91 8.16
N TYR A 150 -6.53 -12.88 8.67
CA TYR A 150 -7.87 -12.48 8.22
C TYR A 150 -7.82 -11.25 7.34
N PHE A 151 -8.68 -11.22 6.32
CA PHE A 151 -8.77 -10.11 5.37
C PHE A 151 -9.91 -9.15 5.75
N PHE A 152 -9.58 -7.87 5.83
CA PHE A 152 -10.52 -6.78 6.10
C PHE A 152 -10.52 -5.81 4.93
N LEU A 153 -11.68 -5.64 4.32
CA LEU A 153 -11.85 -4.82 3.13
C LEU A 153 -12.55 -3.52 3.48
N TYR A 154 -12.04 -2.43 2.93
CA TYR A 154 -12.62 -1.10 3.04
C TYR A 154 -12.75 -0.50 1.65
N ASN A 155 -13.73 0.39 1.46
CA ASN A 155 -13.85 1.16 0.22
C ASN A 155 -14.08 2.66 0.51
N PRO A 156 -13.17 3.33 1.22
CA PRO A 156 -13.31 4.74 1.50
C PRO A 156 -12.99 5.54 0.22
N LYS A 157 -13.98 6.26 -0.29
CA LYS A 157 -13.83 7.18 -1.42
C LYS A 157 -14.08 8.62 -0.98
N THR A 158 -13.30 9.56 -1.52
CA THR A 158 -13.54 11.00 -1.42
C THR A 158 -13.55 11.57 -2.82
N GLN A 159 -14.63 12.26 -3.20
CA GLN A 159 -14.83 12.79 -4.56
C GLN A 159 -14.62 11.70 -5.65
N GLY A 160 -15.07 10.47 -5.38
CA GLY A 160 -14.92 9.33 -6.29
C GLY A 160 -13.53 8.70 -6.35
N MET A 161 -12.51 9.27 -5.70
CA MET A 161 -11.16 8.72 -5.64
C MET A 161 -10.91 7.94 -4.33
N PRO A 162 -10.07 6.89 -4.35
CA PRO A 162 -9.63 6.22 -3.13
C PRO A 162 -8.98 7.21 -2.15
N VAL A 163 -9.34 7.12 -0.87
CA VAL A 163 -8.74 7.98 0.18
C VAL A 163 -7.24 7.71 0.36
N MET A 164 -6.80 6.49 0.05
CA MET A 164 -5.41 6.05 0.20
C MET A 164 -4.83 5.74 -1.18
N ASN A 165 -3.72 6.40 -1.51
CA ASN A 165 -3.00 6.23 -2.77
C ASN A 165 -1.50 6.31 -2.50
N ILE A 166 -0.74 5.32 -2.98
CA ILE A 166 0.68 5.17 -2.61
C ILE A 166 1.59 6.30 -3.08
N THR A 167 1.14 7.14 -4.03
CA THR A 167 1.92 8.25 -4.60
C THR A 167 1.55 9.62 -4.03
N ARG A 168 0.43 9.74 -3.29
CA ARG A 168 -0.05 11.02 -2.77
C ARG A 168 0.34 11.19 -1.31
N ARG A 169 0.70 12.43 -0.92
CA ARG A 169 0.95 12.77 0.47
C ARG A 169 -0.31 12.61 1.29
N ASN A 170 -0.29 11.65 2.21
CA ASN A 170 -1.37 11.40 3.15
C ASN A 170 -0.84 10.54 4.30
N SER A 171 -1.67 10.25 5.30
CA SER A 171 -1.42 9.19 6.26
C SER A 171 -2.73 8.60 6.72
N PHE A 172 -2.72 7.34 7.10
CA PHE A 172 -3.87 6.68 7.69
C PHE A 172 -3.39 5.70 8.75
N SER A 173 -4.30 5.23 9.59
CA SER A 173 -4.02 4.25 10.62
C SER A 173 -5.03 3.11 10.58
N LEU A 174 -4.56 1.90 10.86
CA LEU A 174 -5.41 0.75 11.16
C LEU A 174 -5.33 0.52 12.67
N ILE A 175 -6.49 0.43 13.32
CA ILE A 175 -6.61 0.32 14.77
C ILE A 175 -7.51 -0.88 15.07
N TRP A 176 -7.07 -1.81 15.92
CA TRP A 176 -7.88 -2.93 16.42
C TRP A 176 -7.34 -3.34 17.77
N ASN A 177 -8.21 -3.79 18.68
CA ASN A 177 -7.82 -4.17 20.04
C ASN A 177 -6.90 -3.09 20.65
N ASP A 178 -5.71 -3.48 21.11
CA ASP A 178 -4.70 -2.58 21.68
C ASP A 178 -3.67 -2.06 20.66
N PHE A 179 -3.84 -2.39 19.37
CA PHE A 179 -2.89 -2.05 18.31
C PHE A 179 -3.31 -0.82 17.52
N SER A 180 -2.31 0.01 17.19
CA SER A 180 -2.43 1.09 16.24
C SER A 180 -1.20 1.11 15.35
N VAL A 181 -1.40 0.99 14.04
CA VAL A 181 -0.34 1.09 13.03
C VAL A 181 -0.65 2.22 12.08
N LYS A 182 0.37 3.03 11.80
CA LYS A 182 0.28 4.19 10.90
C LYS A 182 1.11 3.96 9.66
N TRP A 183 0.53 4.22 8.49
CA TRP A 183 1.26 4.37 7.24
C TRP A 183 1.35 5.84 6.88
N SER A 184 2.55 6.26 6.47
CA SER A 184 2.81 7.59 5.95
C SER A 184 3.06 7.47 4.45
N LEU A 185 2.33 8.27 3.67
CA LEU A 185 2.37 8.27 2.22
C LEU A 185 2.98 9.59 1.73
N PRO A 186 3.63 9.60 0.55
CA PRO A 186 3.79 8.49 -0.39
C PRO A 186 4.78 7.41 0.08
N LEU A 187 4.59 6.18 -0.40
CA LEU A 187 5.55 5.10 -0.23
C LEU A 187 6.82 5.42 -1.03
N ALA A 188 7.98 5.15 -0.47
CA ALA A 188 9.26 5.42 -1.12
C ALA A 188 9.40 4.63 -2.42
N ALA A 189 9.00 3.36 -2.42
CA ALA A 189 9.02 2.46 -3.57
C ALA A 189 8.10 2.91 -4.71
N ALA A 190 7.12 3.78 -4.43
CA ALA A 190 6.19 4.33 -5.42
C ALA A 190 6.70 5.64 -6.06
N LEU A 191 7.86 6.14 -5.63
CA LEU A 191 8.44 7.39 -6.11
C LEU A 191 9.72 7.15 -6.89
N PRO A 192 10.05 8.04 -7.86
CA PRO A 192 11.36 8.02 -8.48
C PRO A 192 12.46 8.10 -7.41
N PRO A 193 13.58 7.38 -7.61
CA PRO A 193 14.72 7.48 -6.70
C PRO A 193 15.25 8.91 -6.71
N LYS A 194 15.68 9.37 -5.54
CA LYS A 194 16.45 10.61 -5.40
C LYS A 194 17.93 10.29 -5.30
N PHE A 195 18.78 11.26 -5.56
CA PHE A 195 20.23 11.11 -5.44
C PHE A 195 20.79 12.21 -4.58
N CYS A 196 21.66 11.87 -3.64
CA CYS A 196 22.34 12.87 -2.84
C CYS A 196 23.26 13.73 -3.74
N PRO A 197 23.21 15.07 -3.64
CA PRO A 197 24.00 15.93 -4.52
C PRO A 197 25.51 15.82 -4.28
N VAL A 198 25.94 15.35 -3.10
CA VAL A 198 27.35 15.27 -2.65
C VAL A 198 28.04 14.02 -3.20
N ASP A 199 27.50 12.84 -2.94
CA ASP A 199 28.11 11.53 -3.25
C ASP A 199 27.42 10.80 -4.41
N LYS A 200 26.27 11.29 -4.88
CA LYS A 200 25.40 10.67 -5.89
C LYS A 200 24.81 9.31 -5.46
N GLU A 201 24.82 9.00 -4.17
CA GLU A 201 24.17 7.79 -3.67
C GLU A 201 22.65 7.87 -3.82
N GLN A 202 22.03 6.73 -4.07
CA GLN A 202 20.58 6.60 -4.23
C GLN A 202 19.88 6.70 -2.87
N MET A 203 18.87 7.56 -2.80
CA MET A 203 18.08 7.88 -1.62
C MET A 203 16.61 7.53 -1.84
N LYS A 204 15.86 7.33 -0.75
CA LYS A 204 14.41 7.06 -0.84
C LYS A 204 13.67 8.24 -1.46
N GLY A 205 12.75 7.96 -2.38
CA GLY A 205 12.03 8.99 -3.12
C GLY A 205 11.19 9.93 -2.24
N ASN A 206 10.74 9.45 -1.07
CA ASN A 206 9.95 10.24 -0.12
C ASN A 206 10.80 11.06 0.88
N TRP A 207 12.13 11.02 0.79
CA TRP A 207 13.00 11.81 1.67
C TRP A 207 13.17 13.25 1.17
N ASN A 208 13.26 14.18 2.12
CA ASN A 208 13.54 15.60 1.85
C ASN A 208 15.04 15.94 2.00
N PHE A 209 15.77 15.17 2.80
CA PHE A 209 17.17 15.40 3.11
C PHE A 209 17.95 14.07 3.08
N CYS A 210 19.23 14.14 2.71
CA CYS A 210 20.17 13.03 2.83
C CYS A 210 20.44 12.74 4.31
N PRO A 211 20.32 11.48 4.79
CA PRO A 211 20.58 11.16 6.19
C PRO A 211 22.06 11.34 6.57
N GLU A 212 22.98 11.10 5.63
CA GLU A 212 24.42 11.18 5.88
C GLU A 212 24.93 12.63 5.81
N HIS A 213 24.52 13.37 4.78
CA HIS A 213 25.08 14.69 4.48
C HIS A 213 24.18 15.87 4.90
N GLY A 214 22.94 15.63 5.32
CA GLY A 214 21.98 16.67 5.73
C GLY A 214 21.52 17.62 4.62
N VAL A 215 21.98 17.42 3.38
CA VAL A 215 21.64 18.23 2.21
C VAL A 215 20.26 17.88 1.66
N LYS A 216 19.60 18.85 1.02
CA LYS A 216 18.28 18.67 0.42
C LYS A 216 18.33 17.73 -0.80
N LEU A 217 17.33 16.85 -0.93
CA LEU A 217 17.15 15.86 -2.01
C LEU A 217 16.03 16.22 -2.99
#